data_AF-A0A0C2X6D8-F1
#
_entry.id   AF-A0A0C2X6D8-F1
#
_cell.length_a   1.000
_cell.length_b   1.000
_cell.length_c   1.000
_cell.angle_alpha   90.00
_cell.angle_beta   90.00
_cell.angle_gamma   90.00
#
_symmetry.space_group_name_H-M   'P 1'
#
loop_
_entity.id
_entity.type
_entity.pdbx_description
1 polymer ?
#
loop_
_entity_poly.entity_id
_entity_poly.type
_entity_poly.pdbx_seq_one_letter_code
_entity_poly.pdbx_strand_id
1 'polypeptide(L)'
;DADGNGTIDFGEFLTMMAKKIDGNDREEEIRQAFKVFDKDGNGYVTADELKAVMASLGEKLSDAEVMEMVKEADSNGDGKIDYQ
;
A
#
# COMPACT_ATOMS: atom_id res chain seq x y z
N ASP A 1 12.36 2.69 -5.89
CA ASP A 1 13.62 3.44 -6.03
C ASP A 1 13.54 4.96 -6.07
N ALA A 2 12.70 5.55 -5.22
CA ALA A 2 13.01 6.81 -4.54
C ALA A 2 14.08 6.66 -3.43
N ASP A 3 14.26 5.48 -2.83
CA ASP A 3 15.16 5.23 -1.71
C ASP A 3 16.50 4.57 -2.09
N GLY A 4 16.62 4.01 -3.30
CA GLY A 4 17.85 3.40 -3.79
C GLY A 4 18.03 1.92 -3.43
N ASN A 5 17.01 1.25 -2.88
CA ASN A 5 17.15 -0.10 -2.31
C ASN A 5 17.10 -1.23 -3.37
N GLY A 6 16.78 -0.91 -4.63
CA GLY A 6 16.68 -1.87 -5.73
C GLY A 6 15.38 -2.66 -5.77
N THR A 7 14.44 -2.35 -4.87
CA THR A 7 13.08 -2.87 -4.76
C THR A 7 12.09 -1.70 -4.76
N ILE A 8 10.79 -1.97 -4.87
CA ILE A 8 9.76 -0.94 -4.75
C ILE A 8 9.01 -1.26 -3.47
N ASP A 9 9.28 -0.54 -2.39
CA ASP A 9 8.50 -0.68 -1.16
C ASP A 9 7.10 -0.07 -1.33
N PHE A 10 6.20 -0.30 -0.37
CA PHE A 10 4.81 0.15 -0.50
C PHE A 10 4.66 1.67 -0.50
N GLY A 11 5.51 2.38 0.25
CA GLY A 11 5.54 3.84 0.22
C GLY A 11 5.95 4.34 -1.15
N GLU A 12 6.92 3.68 -1.77
CA GLU A 12 7.33 3.93 -3.15
C GLU A 12 6.33 3.46 -4.20
N PHE A 13 5.59 2.38 -3.96
CA PHE A 13 4.53 1.89 -4.85
C PHE A 13 3.37 2.89 -4.89
N LEU A 14 2.93 3.34 -3.72
CA LEU A 14 1.93 4.40 -3.60
C LEU A 14 2.46 5.69 -4.21
N THR A 15 3.72 6.03 -3.97
CA THR A 15 4.33 7.22 -4.58
C THR A 15 4.46 7.06 -6.09
N MET A 16 4.77 5.88 -6.63
CA MET A 16 4.85 5.63 -8.06
C MET A 16 3.49 5.72 -8.72
N MET A 17 2.46 5.09 -8.14
CA MET A 17 1.08 5.26 -8.61
C MET A 17 0.69 6.72 -8.54
N ALA A 18 0.83 7.37 -7.39
CA ALA A 18 0.49 8.77 -7.22
C ALA A 18 1.26 9.70 -8.17
N LYS A 19 2.54 9.44 -8.46
CA LYS A 19 3.39 10.31 -9.28
C LYS A 19 3.25 10.05 -10.79
N LYS A 20 2.75 8.88 -11.19
CA LYS A 20 2.45 8.54 -12.59
C LYS A 20 1.05 8.99 -13.01
N ILE A 21 0.18 9.31 -12.05
CA ILE A 21 -1.19 9.79 -12.27
C ILE A 21 -1.22 11.32 -12.11
N ASP A 22 -1.15 12.04 -13.24
CA ASP A 22 -1.24 13.50 -13.33
C ASP A 22 -2.68 13.90 -13.72
N GLY A 23 -3.39 14.63 -12.86
CA GLY A 23 -4.75 15.14 -13.12
C GLY A 23 -5.86 14.49 -12.27
N ASN A 24 -7.05 15.10 -12.31
CA ASN A 24 -8.23 14.85 -11.47
C ASN A 24 -8.63 13.36 -11.25
N ASP A 25 -8.17 12.45 -12.09
CA ASP A 25 -8.37 10.99 -11.99
C ASP A 25 -7.52 10.32 -10.89
N ARG A 26 -6.56 11.05 -10.30
CA ARG A 26 -5.66 10.58 -9.23
C ARG A 26 -6.40 9.98 -8.04
N GLU A 27 -7.52 10.58 -7.63
CA GLU A 27 -8.26 10.13 -6.46
C GLU A 27 -9.03 8.81 -6.74
N GLU A 28 -9.51 8.63 -7.97
CA GLU A 28 -10.27 7.45 -8.37
C GLU A 28 -9.36 6.27 -8.71
N GLU A 29 -8.22 6.51 -9.36
CA GLU A 29 -7.22 5.47 -9.62
C GLU A 29 -6.49 5.03 -8.35
N ILE A 30 -6.16 5.95 -7.43
CA ILE A 30 -5.60 5.54 -6.14
C ILE A 30 -6.65 4.79 -5.33
N ARG A 31 -7.95 5.16 -5.37
CA ARG A 31 -9.02 4.32 -4.80
C ARG A 31 -9.09 2.93 -5.42
N GLN A 32 -8.94 2.83 -6.74
CA GLN A 32 -8.94 1.55 -7.44
C GLN A 32 -7.76 0.70 -7.00
N ALA A 33 -6.57 1.29 -6.89
CA ALA A 33 -5.39 0.63 -6.38
C ALA A 33 -5.59 0.17 -4.93
N PHE A 34 -6.10 1.04 -4.06
CA PHE A 34 -6.44 0.68 -2.68
C PHE A 34 -7.46 -0.45 -2.61
N LYS A 35 -8.47 -0.48 -3.47
CA LYS A 35 -9.42 -1.61 -3.58
C LYS A 35 -8.78 -2.92 -4.04
N VAL A 36 -7.63 -2.89 -4.69
CA VAL A 36 -6.88 -4.12 -4.99
C VAL A 36 -6.25 -4.67 -3.72
N PHE A 37 -5.84 -3.80 -2.79
CA PHE A 37 -5.30 -4.17 -1.50
C PHE A 37 -6.38 -4.52 -0.47
N ASP A 38 -7.39 -3.67 -0.29
CA ASP A 38 -8.57 -3.84 0.56
C ASP A 38 -9.50 -4.90 -0.04
N LYS A 39 -9.31 -6.14 0.39
CA LYS A 39 -10.08 -7.30 -0.04
C LYS A 39 -11.50 -7.25 0.52
N ASP A 40 -11.66 -6.65 1.69
CA ASP A 40 -12.94 -6.58 2.39
C ASP A 40 -13.85 -5.46 1.83
N GLY A 41 -13.26 -4.46 1.18
CA GLY A 41 -13.93 -3.23 0.78
C GLY A 41 -14.31 -2.34 1.97
N ASN A 42 -13.59 -2.45 3.10
CA ASN A 42 -13.90 -1.74 4.34
C ASN A 42 -13.33 -0.30 4.35
N GLY A 43 -12.48 0.06 3.38
CA GLY A 43 -11.81 1.36 3.25
C GLY A 43 -10.45 1.46 3.95
N TYR A 44 -9.98 0.36 4.54
CA TYR A 44 -8.73 0.21 5.29
C TYR A 44 -7.95 -0.97 4.73
N VAL A 45 -6.62 -0.88 4.71
CA VAL A 45 -5.77 -2.03 4.35
C VAL A 45 -5.10 -2.54 5.62
N THR A 46 -5.40 -3.78 5.98
CA THR A 46 -4.71 -4.46 7.09
C THR A 46 -3.38 -5.06 6.66
N ALA A 47 -2.51 -5.36 7.62
CA ALA A 47 -1.27 -6.09 7.38
C ALA A 47 -1.49 -7.40 6.60
N ASP A 48 -2.52 -8.16 6.95
CA ASP A 48 -2.82 -9.44 6.32
C ASP A 48 -3.23 -9.27 4.84
N GLU A 49 -4.04 -8.24 4.55
CA GLU A 49 -4.46 -7.90 3.19
C GLU A 49 -3.28 -7.42 2.34
N LEU A 50 -2.45 -6.53 2.88
CA LEU A 50 -1.23 -6.08 2.23
C LEU A 50 -0.32 -7.27 1.88
N LYS A 51 -0.11 -8.18 2.84
CA LYS A 51 0.69 -9.39 2.67
C LYS A 51 0.11 -10.32 1.61
N ALA A 52 -1.20 -10.53 1.62
CA ALA A 52 -1.89 -11.39 0.65
C ALA A 52 -1.76 -10.86 -0.78
N VAL A 53 -1.83 -9.54 -0.95
CA VAL A 53 -1.73 -8.89 -2.26
C VAL A 53 -0.30 -8.89 -2.76
N MET A 54 0.67 -8.58 -1.89
CA MET A 54 2.10 -8.67 -2.24
C MET A 54 2.49 -10.10 -2.62
N ALA A 55 2.01 -11.10 -1.86
CA ALA A 55 2.21 -12.50 -2.20
C ALA A 55 1.56 -12.88 -3.55
N SER A 56 0.44 -12.25 -3.90
CA SER A 56 -0.22 -12.44 -5.20
C SER A 56 0.52 -11.76 -6.36
N LEU A 57 1.26 -10.68 -6.08
CA LEU A 57 2.16 -10.00 -7.03
C LEU A 57 3.50 -10.72 -7.20
N GLY A 58 3.76 -11.75 -6.38
CA GLY A 58 4.98 -12.55 -6.42
C GLY A 58 6.04 -12.13 -5.40
N GLU A 59 5.78 -11.09 -4.60
CA GLU A 59 6.64 -10.64 -3.51
C GLU A 59 6.18 -11.23 -2.18
N LYS A 60 7.05 -12.03 -1.55
CA LYS A 60 6.79 -12.55 -0.21
C LYS A 60 7.44 -11.63 0.81
N LEU A 61 6.62 -10.74 1.37
CA LEU A 61 7.00 -9.95 2.53
C LEU A 61 6.90 -10.79 3.80
N SER A 62 7.88 -10.60 4.69
CA SER A 62 7.85 -11.19 6.03
C SER A 62 6.83 -10.45 6.91
N ASP A 63 6.30 -11.11 7.94
CA ASP A 63 5.40 -10.44 8.91
C ASP A 63 6.02 -9.19 9.52
N ALA A 64 7.34 -9.18 9.74
CA ALA A 64 8.07 -8.00 10.22
C ALA A 64 8.06 -6.85 9.20
N GLU A 65 8.29 -7.13 7.92
CA GLU A 65 8.33 -6.12 6.86
C GLU A 65 6.95 -5.50 6.64
N VAL A 66 5.91 -6.35 6.56
CA VAL A 66 4.52 -5.89 6.46
C VAL A 66 4.16 -5.02 7.66
N MET A 67 4.58 -5.41 8.86
CA MET A 67 4.28 -4.68 10.07
C MET A 67 5.04 -3.34 10.15
N GLU A 68 6.26 -3.25 9.63
CA GLU A 68 6.95 -1.96 9.45
C GLU A 68 6.24 -1.07 8.43
N MET A 69 5.82 -1.62 7.30
CA MET A 69 5.11 -0.87 6.25
C MET A 69 3.76 -0.35 6.73
N VAL A 70 3.00 -1.19 7.44
CA VAL A 70 1.75 -0.77 8.08
C VAL A 70 2.05 0.31 9.10
N LYS A 71 3.06 0.14 9.96
CA LYS A 71 3.40 1.12 10.99
C LYS A 71 3.87 2.47 10.42
N GLU A 72 4.55 2.48 9.28
CA GLU A 72 4.94 3.73 8.59
C GLU A 72 3.73 4.45 7.98
N ALA A 73 2.75 3.71 7.48
CA ALA A 73 1.54 4.28 6.88
C ALA A 73 0.42 4.56 7.90
N ASP A 74 0.42 3.85 9.03
CA ASP A 74 -0.52 3.96 10.13
C ASP A 74 -0.25 5.24 10.94
N SER A 75 -0.93 6.32 10.55
CA SER A 75 -0.82 7.62 11.21
C SER A 75 -1.65 7.72 12.49
N ASN A 76 -2.62 6.84 12.70
CA ASN A 76 -3.56 6.89 13.84
C ASN A 76 -3.27 5.83 14.92
N GLY A 77 -2.37 4.89 14.65
CA GLY A 77 -1.96 3.82 15.54
C GLY A 77 -2.97 2.67 15.65
N ASP A 78 -3.89 2.51 14.69
CA ASP A 78 -4.93 1.47 14.73
C ASP A 78 -4.49 0.12 14.14
N GLY A 79 -3.26 0.05 13.62
CA GLY A 79 -2.67 -1.12 12.99
C GLY A 79 -3.18 -1.37 11.57
N LYS A 80 -3.75 -0.36 10.92
CA LYS A 80 -4.30 -0.40 9.56
C LYS A 80 -3.86 0.84 8.80
N ILE A 81 -3.96 0.74 7.48
CA ILE A 81 -3.64 1.84 6.58
C ILE A 81 -4.95 2.47 6.13
N ASP A 82 -5.20 3.68 6.60
CA ASP A 82 -6.29 4.54 6.15
C ASP A 82 -6.01 5.13 4.77
N TYR A 83 -7.06 5.23 3.95
CA TYR A 83 -7.02 5.96 2.68
C TYR A 83 -7.41 7.46 2.82
N GLN A 84 -7.68 7.94 4.05
CA GLN A 84 -8.33 9.24 4.28
C GLN A 84 -7.37 10.39 4.64
#